data_AF-A0A8T7C6F0-F1
#
_entry.id   AF-A0A8T7C6F0-F1
#
_cell.length_a   1.000
_cell.length_b   1.000
_cell.length_c   1.000
_cell.angle_alpha   90.00
_cell.angle_beta   90.00
_cell.angle_gamma   90.00
#
_symmetry.space_group_name_H-M   'P 1'
#
loop_
_entity.id
_entity.type
_entity.pdbx_description
1 polymer ?
#
loop_
_entity_poly.entity_id
_entity_poly.type
_entity_poly.pdbx_seq_one_letter_code
_entity_poly.pdbx_strand_id
1 'polypeptide(L)'
;MHNKKNSMLLTAVAALLTANTHATEILHYVDADSGLFGAALSQLGLTSTATTHAGFLSALGSQSWDLVVVDTPGSNVSSANTSALDAYIDAGGLSIISHWNYDANPTLATVFDVSVTSSFSSPRGVYVWDSTHPLFDGVSGVVDYDRDAGDNGDRFATINGATALAGFTPGAESSSAAIVLGNGGRTIANGWLFWDAALTANNINLVANEVDFLLRRPATPVPEPSGIALLGFGLAGIGATRKLRKR
;
A
#
# COMPACT_ATOMS: atom_id res chain seq x y z
N MET A 1 -6.71 40.79 53.17
CA MET A 1 -6.20 39.42 52.96
C MET A 1 -7.35 38.59 52.40
N HIS A 2 -7.47 38.44 51.08
CA HIS A 2 -6.99 37.28 50.28
C HIS A 2 -7.43 35.95 50.91
N ASN A 3 -8.26 35.08 50.31
CA ASN A 3 -8.22 34.59 48.94
C ASN A 3 -9.58 33.95 48.56
N LYS A 4 -10.21 34.39 47.46
CA LYS A 4 -11.48 33.84 46.95
C LYS A 4 -11.43 33.73 45.42
N LYS A 5 -10.44 32.99 44.91
CA LYS A 5 -10.30 32.63 43.49
C LYS A 5 -9.59 31.29 43.47
N ASN A 6 -10.29 30.21 43.11
CA ASN A 6 -9.78 28.92 42.62
C ASN A 6 -10.92 27.88 42.56
N SER A 7 -12.06 28.24 41.96
CA SER A 7 -13.13 27.28 41.69
C SER A 7 -13.80 27.61 40.35
N MET A 8 -12.99 27.73 39.30
CA MET A 8 -13.45 27.88 37.92
C MET A 8 -12.24 27.59 37.02
N LEU A 9 -11.87 26.32 36.88
CA LEU A 9 -11.19 25.78 35.69
C LEU A 9 -10.96 24.28 35.85
N LEU A 10 -12.03 23.50 35.92
CA LEU A 10 -11.94 22.06 35.65
C LEU A 10 -13.24 21.54 35.04
N THR A 11 -13.82 22.30 34.12
CA THR A 11 -14.65 21.67 33.08
C THR A 11 -13.67 21.04 32.13
N ALA A 12 -13.28 19.81 32.44
CA ALA A 12 -12.58 18.94 31.52
C ALA A 12 -13.37 18.97 30.21
N VAL A 13 -12.75 19.52 29.17
CA VAL A 13 -13.14 19.28 27.79
C VAL A 13 -12.85 17.81 27.56
N ALA A 14 -13.79 16.95 28.01
CA ALA A 14 -13.98 15.64 27.45
C ALA A 14 -14.53 15.89 26.04
N ALA A 15 -13.66 16.31 25.14
CA ALA A 15 -13.89 16.14 23.72
C ALA A 15 -13.96 14.63 23.55
N LEU A 16 -15.21 14.15 23.52
CA LEU A 16 -15.57 12.80 23.15
C LEU A 16 -14.91 12.59 21.78
N LEU A 17 -13.75 11.95 21.76
CA LEU A 17 -13.22 11.29 20.57
C LEU A 17 -14.21 10.16 20.30
N THR A 18 -15.35 10.48 19.69
CA THR A 18 -16.08 9.52 18.89
C THR A 18 -15.13 9.19 17.75
N ALA A 19 -14.28 8.18 17.98
CA ALA A 19 -13.65 7.48 16.89
C ALA A 19 -14.81 7.02 16.01
N ASN A 20 -14.95 7.64 14.83
CA ASN A 20 -15.79 7.08 13.80
C ASN A 20 -15.18 5.73 13.48
N THR A 21 -15.75 4.67 14.04
CA THR A 21 -15.46 3.30 13.62
C THR A 21 -16.15 3.11 12.28
N HIS A 22 -15.55 3.65 11.23
CA HIS A 22 -15.90 3.28 9.88
C HIS A 22 -15.50 1.81 9.68
N ALA A 23 -16.35 1.03 9.00
CA ALA A 23 -16.01 -0.33 8.63
C ALA A 23 -14.85 -0.28 7.63
N THR A 24 -13.84 -1.14 7.78
CA THR A 24 -12.73 -1.16 6.82
C THR A 24 -13.23 -1.59 5.44
N GLU A 25 -13.02 -0.73 4.44
CA GLU A 25 -13.43 -0.96 3.05
C GLU A 25 -12.24 -1.44 2.22
N ILE A 26 -12.28 -2.69 1.77
CA ILE A 26 -11.22 -3.33 0.98
C ILE A 26 -11.75 -3.66 -0.42
N LEU A 27 -11.08 -3.17 -1.46
CA LEU A 27 -11.33 -3.57 -2.85
C LEU A 27 -10.37 -4.68 -3.25
N HIS A 28 -10.88 -5.79 -3.76
CA HIS A 28 -10.08 -6.92 -4.22
C HIS A 28 -10.28 -7.13 -5.73
N TYR A 29 -9.31 -6.71 -6.54
CA TYR A 29 -9.24 -7.04 -7.95
C TYR A 29 -8.65 -8.45 -8.10
N VAL A 30 -9.52 -9.40 -8.45
CA VAL A 30 -9.18 -10.81 -8.60
C VAL A 30 -9.62 -11.34 -9.96
N ASP A 31 -8.80 -12.19 -10.58
CA ASP A 31 -9.16 -12.92 -11.80
C ASP A 31 -9.20 -14.45 -11.62
N ALA A 32 -8.48 -14.99 -10.63
CA ALA A 32 -8.59 -16.37 -10.15
C ALA A 32 -8.29 -16.43 -8.65
N ASP A 33 -9.25 -16.89 -7.85
CA ASP A 33 -9.11 -16.94 -6.39
C ASP A 33 -8.55 -18.29 -5.92
N SER A 34 -7.50 -18.28 -5.11
CA SER A 34 -7.00 -19.47 -4.40
C SER A 34 -7.65 -19.71 -3.04
N GLY A 35 -8.36 -18.72 -2.52
CA GLY A 35 -8.89 -18.66 -1.16
C GLY A 35 -7.90 -18.11 -0.14
N LEU A 36 -6.63 -17.88 -0.49
CA LEU A 36 -5.60 -17.47 0.47
C LEU A 36 -5.89 -16.08 1.05
N PHE A 37 -6.16 -15.11 0.19
CA PHE A 37 -6.50 -13.75 0.63
C PHE A 37 -7.82 -13.72 1.42
N GLY A 38 -8.84 -14.48 0.98
CA GLY A 38 -10.09 -14.62 1.72
C GLY A 38 -9.91 -15.21 3.13
N ALA A 39 -9.05 -16.23 3.27
CA ALA A 39 -8.71 -16.82 4.57
C ALA A 39 -7.96 -15.82 5.48
N ALA A 40 -7.04 -15.04 4.92
CA ALA A 40 -6.33 -13.99 5.64
C ALA A 40 -7.30 -12.90 6.16
N LEU A 41 -8.24 -12.44 5.33
CA LEU A 41 -9.27 -11.49 5.76
C LEU A 41 -10.17 -12.07 6.86
N SER A 42 -10.58 -13.32 6.71
CA SER A 42 -11.39 -14.01 7.74
C SER A 42 -10.66 -14.09 9.09
N GLN A 43 -9.34 -14.32 9.09
CA GLN A 43 -8.53 -14.34 10.31
C GLN A 43 -8.51 -12.98 11.02
N LEU A 44 -8.57 -11.88 10.26
CA LEU A 44 -8.61 -10.51 10.77
C LEU A 44 -10.03 -10.03 11.12
N GLY A 45 -11.07 -10.82 10.80
CA GLY A 45 -12.47 -10.41 10.92
C GLY A 45 -12.87 -9.32 9.91
N LEU A 46 -12.22 -9.31 8.74
CA LEU A 46 -12.44 -8.35 7.66
C LEU A 46 -13.14 -9.00 6.48
N THR A 47 -13.65 -8.16 5.57
CA THR A 47 -14.24 -8.58 4.29
C THR A 47 -13.77 -7.66 3.17
N SER A 48 -13.86 -8.12 1.92
CA SER A 48 -13.54 -7.32 0.74
C SER A 48 -14.69 -7.31 -0.27
N THR A 49 -14.80 -6.22 -1.03
CA THR A 49 -15.59 -6.16 -2.26
C THR A 49 -14.73 -6.65 -3.42
N ALA A 50 -15.13 -7.76 -4.05
CA ALA A 50 -14.41 -8.29 -5.21
C ALA A 50 -14.79 -7.56 -6.51
N THR A 51 -13.82 -7.40 -7.40
CA THR A 51 -14.00 -6.89 -8.77
C THR A 51 -13.13 -7.66 -9.75
N THR A 52 -13.48 -7.58 -11.03
CA THR A 52 -12.72 -8.16 -12.14
C THR A 52 -11.96 -7.07 -12.91
N HIS A 53 -11.17 -7.47 -13.89
CA HIS A 53 -10.44 -6.57 -14.78
C HIS A 53 -11.33 -5.47 -15.39
N ALA A 54 -12.50 -5.85 -15.90
CA ALA A 54 -13.43 -4.92 -16.55
C ALA A 54 -14.14 -4.00 -15.54
N GLY A 55 -14.33 -4.45 -14.30
CA GLY A 55 -15.00 -3.69 -13.24
C GLY A 55 -14.07 -2.78 -12.44
N PHE A 56 -12.76 -3.05 -12.45
CA PHE A 56 -11.80 -2.46 -11.51
C PHE A 56 -11.83 -0.93 -11.49
N LEU A 57 -11.74 -0.28 -12.66
CA LEU A 57 -11.76 1.18 -12.75
C LEU A 57 -13.04 1.79 -12.15
N SER A 58 -14.20 1.18 -12.42
CA SER A 58 -15.47 1.65 -11.90
C SER A 58 -15.58 1.43 -10.39
N ALA A 59 -15.08 0.30 -9.88
CA ALA A 59 -15.12 -0.02 -8.45
C ALA A 59 -14.14 0.84 -7.65
N LEU A 60 -12.93 1.08 -8.17
CA LEU A 60 -11.95 1.94 -7.53
C LEU A 60 -12.46 3.37 -7.38
N GLY A 61 -13.22 3.88 -8.37
CA GLY A 61 -13.81 5.22 -8.34
C GLY A 61 -15.18 5.33 -7.64
N SER A 62 -15.77 4.24 -7.17
CA SER A 62 -17.14 4.28 -6.61
C SER A 62 -17.20 4.81 -5.18
N GLN A 63 -16.11 4.68 -4.42
CA GLN A 63 -15.98 5.13 -3.04
C GLN A 63 -14.51 5.25 -2.63
N SER A 64 -14.26 5.69 -1.40
CA SER A 64 -12.93 5.61 -0.79
C SER A 64 -12.67 4.19 -0.28
N TRP A 65 -11.45 3.71 -0.50
CA TRP A 65 -11.00 2.38 -0.07
C TRP A 65 -9.85 2.53 0.91
N ASP A 66 -9.93 1.81 2.03
CA ASP A 66 -8.86 1.75 3.02
C ASP A 66 -7.68 0.90 2.52
N LEU A 67 -7.96 -0.09 1.65
CA LEU A 67 -6.97 -0.93 1.01
C LEU A 67 -7.46 -1.39 -0.37
N VAL A 68 -6.58 -1.41 -1.36
CA VAL A 68 -6.79 -2.04 -2.66
C VAL A 68 -5.84 -3.23 -2.80
N VAL A 69 -6.37 -4.38 -3.19
CA VAL A 69 -5.56 -5.58 -3.44
C VAL A 69 -5.73 -6.00 -4.90
N VAL A 70 -4.61 -6.20 -5.58
CA VAL A 70 -4.55 -6.70 -6.95
C VAL A 70 -3.96 -8.10 -6.92
N ASP A 71 -4.80 -9.12 -7.09
CA ASP A 71 -4.40 -10.52 -7.17
C ASP A 71 -4.75 -11.05 -8.56
N THR A 72 -3.75 -11.07 -9.44
CA THR A 72 -3.95 -11.38 -10.86
C THR A 72 -2.94 -12.40 -11.32
N PRO A 73 -3.11 -13.70 -10.96
CA PRO A 73 -2.27 -14.81 -11.43
C PRO A 73 -2.47 -15.21 -12.90
N GLY A 74 -3.56 -14.80 -13.58
CA GLY A 74 -3.89 -15.31 -14.93
C GLY A 74 -4.07 -14.27 -16.03
N SER A 75 -4.19 -12.99 -15.68
CA SER A 75 -4.61 -11.93 -16.61
C SER A 75 -3.73 -10.71 -16.46
N ASN A 76 -3.51 -10.01 -17.58
CA ASN A 76 -2.79 -8.75 -17.56
C ASN A 76 -3.62 -7.65 -16.87
N VAL A 77 -2.93 -6.75 -16.16
CA VAL A 77 -3.50 -5.46 -15.74
C VAL A 77 -3.40 -4.48 -16.91
N SER A 78 -4.52 -3.91 -17.34
CA SER A 78 -4.52 -2.95 -18.47
C SER A 78 -3.84 -1.65 -18.07
N SER A 79 -3.32 -0.90 -19.05
CA SER A 79 -2.72 0.41 -18.80
C SER A 79 -3.68 1.37 -18.09
N ALA A 80 -4.97 1.33 -18.41
CA ALA A 80 -6.00 2.13 -17.73
C ALA A 80 -6.14 1.75 -16.25
N ASN A 81 -6.14 0.45 -15.93
CA ASN A 81 -6.18 -0.03 -14.55
C ASN A 81 -4.87 0.31 -13.80
N THR A 82 -3.71 0.18 -14.45
CA THR A 82 -2.42 0.59 -13.89
C THR A 82 -2.40 2.08 -13.56
N SER A 83 -2.81 2.96 -14.49
CA SER A 83 -2.85 4.41 -14.24
C SER A 83 -3.85 4.80 -13.14
N ALA A 84 -4.97 4.09 -13.02
CA ALA A 84 -5.93 4.36 -11.94
C ALA A 84 -5.39 3.93 -10.57
N LEU A 85 -4.70 2.80 -10.52
CA LEU A 85 -4.03 2.31 -9.30
C LEU A 85 -2.89 3.24 -8.87
N ASP A 86 -2.09 3.72 -9.83
CA ASP A 86 -1.03 4.71 -9.62
C ASP A 86 -1.60 5.99 -8.99
N ALA A 87 -2.64 6.56 -9.59
CA ALA A 87 -3.32 7.75 -9.05
C ALA A 87 -3.90 7.53 -7.65
N TYR A 88 -4.39 6.33 -7.34
CA TYR A 88 -4.86 5.98 -6.00
C TYR A 88 -3.72 5.95 -4.97
N ILE A 89 -2.57 5.36 -5.30
CA ILE A 89 -1.39 5.29 -4.43
C ILE A 89 -0.76 6.67 -4.23
N ASP A 90 -0.67 7.47 -5.29
CA ASP A 90 -0.19 8.86 -5.26
C ASP A 90 -1.06 9.76 -4.36
N ALA A 91 -2.38 9.50 -4.33
CA ALA A 91 -3.30 10.17 -3.44
C ALA A 91 -3.20 9.70 -1.96
N GLY A 92 -2.28 8.79 -1.65
CA GLY A 92 -2.04 8.26 -0.30
C GLY A 92 -2.73 6.93 -0.01
N GLY A 93 -3.30 6.27 -1.03
CA GLY A 93 -3.93 4.95 -0.92
C GLY A 93 -2.95 3.85 -0.53
N LEU A 94 -3.49 2.76 0.04
CA LEU A 94 -2.74 1.58 0.47
C LEU A 94 -2.98 0.44 -0.52
N SER A 95 -1.93 -0.29 -0.91
CA SER A 95 -2.08 -1.34 -1.91
C SER A 95 -1.21 -2.58 -1.69
N ILE A 96 -1.75 -3.76 -1.97
CA ILE A 96 -1.01 -5.03 -2.06
C ILE A 96 -1.17 -5.59 -3.46
N ILE A 97 -0.10 -6.10 -4.05
CA ILE A 97 -0.15 -6.74 -5.37
C ILE A 97 0.55 -8.11 -5.40
N SER A 98 -0.11 -9.04 -6.08
CA SER A 98 0.36 -10.36 -6.52
C SER A 98 0.02 -10.48 -8.01
N HIS A 99 1.05 -10.50 -8.87
CA HIS A 99 0.88 -10.49 -10.32
C HIS A 99 1.94 -11.37 -10.99
N TRP A 100 1.58 -12.06 -12.07
CA TRP A 100 2.49 -13.02 -12.72
C TRP A 100 3.44 -12.38 -13.73
N ASN A 101 3.12 -11.19 -14.26
CA ASN A 101 3.77 -10.64 -15.46
C ASN A 101 4.31 -9.22 -15.24
N TYR A 102 5.07 -8.98 -14.16
CA TYR A 102 5.58 -7.64 -13.91
C TYR A 102 6.60 -7.20 -14.99
N ASP A 103 7.34 -8.15 -15.56
CA ASP A 103 8.36 -7.88 -16.58
C ASP A 103 7.75 -7.35 -17.89
N ALA A 104 6.58 -7.85 -18.29
CA ALA A 104 5.83 -7.31 -19.43
C ALA A 104 5.04 -6.02 -19.10
N ASN A 105 4.93 -5.66 -17.82
CA ASN A 105 4.24 -4.45 -17.37
C ASN A 105 5.12 -3.59 -16.43
N PRO A 106 6.25 -3.05 -16.94
CA PRO A 106 7.20 -2.32 -16.10
C PRO A 106 6.61 -1.07 -15.46
N THR A 107 5.60 -0.43 -16.08
CA THR A 107 4.88 0.68 -15.45
C THR A 107 4.17 0.22 -14.18
N LEU A 108 3.51 -0.94 -14.20
CA LEU A 108 2.88 -1.49 -13.00
C LEU A 108 3.91 -1.81 -11.91
N ALA A 109 5.07 -2.36 -12.27
CA ALA A 109 6.15 -2.57 -11.31
C ALA A 109 6.60 -1.25 -10.65
N THR A 110 6.76 -0.17 -11.43
CA THR A 110 7.18 1.13 -10.89
C THR A 110 6.17 1.77 -9.94
N VAL A 111 4.87 1.50 -10.10
CA VAL A 111 3.82 1.97 -9.17
C VAL A 111 4.07 1.47 -7.74
N PHE A 112 4.76 0.34 -7.58
CA PHE A 112 5.08 -0.27 -6.28
C PHE A 112 6.54 -0.05 -5.85
N ASP A 113 7.26 0.87 -6.50
CA ASP A 113 8.68 1.13 -6.27
C ASP A 113 9.57 -0.12 -6.43
N VAL A 114 9.24 -0.95 -7.41
CA VAL A 114 10.06 -2.10 -7.82
C VAL A 114 10.45 -2.02 -9.30
N SER A 115 11.56 -2.65 -9.63
CA SER A 115 11.95 -2.99 -11.00
C SER A 115 12.18 -4.48 -11.11
N VAL A 116 11.74 -5.08 -12.22
CA VAL A 116 11.90 -6.52 -12.44
C VAL A 116 13.32 -6.83 -12.90
N THR A 117 13.91 -7.85 -12.29
CA THR A 117 15.27 -8.29 -12.58
C THR A 117 15.30 -9.62 -13.32
N SER A 118 14.35 -10.52 -13.06
CA SER A 118 14.15 -11.77 -13.78
C SER A 118 12.81 -12.40 -13.41
N SER A 119 12.14 -13.06 -14.35
CA SER A 119 11.00 -13.93 -14.10
C SER A 119 11.42 -15.36 -13.75
N PHE A 120 10.48 -16.17 -13.25
CA PHE A 120 10.68 -17.59 -13.03
C PHE A 120 9.42 -18.42 -13.23
N SER A 121 9.59 -19.61 -13.79
CA SER A 121 8.51 -20.52 -14.21
C SER A 121 8.32 -21.73 -13.31
N SER A 122 8.77 -21.65 -12.05
CA SER A 122 8.44 -22.64 -11.02
C SER A 122 8.44 -21.95 -9.65
N PRO A 123 7.54 -22.32 -8.73
CA PRO A 123 7.49 -21.69 -7.41
C PRO A 123 8.85 -21.72 -6.70
N ARG A 124 9.22 -20.60 -6.08
CA ARG A 124 10.50 -20.42 -5.39
C ARG A 124 10.27 -20.06 -3.95
N GLY A 125 11.05 -20.64 -3.05
CA GLY A 125 10.99 -20.28 -1.65
C GLY A 125 11.25 -18.79 -1.41
N VAL A 126 10.35 -18.14 -0.68
CA VAL A 126 10.50 -16.79 -0.14
C VAL A 126 11.14 -16.85 1.25
N TYR A 127 12.33 -16.28 1.39
CA TYR A 127 13.11 -16.23 2.62
C TYR A 127 12.98 -14.85 3.26
N VAL A 128 12.64 -14.84 4.55
CA VAL A 128 12.56 -13.61 5.35
C VAL A 128 13.96 -13.01 5.54
N TRP A 129 14.13 -11.74 5.18
CA TRP A 129 15.41 -11.01 5.35
C TRP A 129 15.39 -10.08 6.56
N ASP A 130 14.22 -9.53 6.91
CA ASP A 130 14.01 -8.76 8.13
C ASP A 130 13.00 -9.47 9.04
N SER A 131 13.46 -10.45 9.81
CA SER A 131 12.60 -11.20 10.75
C SER A 131 12.04 -10.37 11.89
N THR A 132 12.48 -9.12 12.07
CA THR A 132 11.96 -8.22 13.10
C THR A 132 10.79 -7.37 12.61
N HIS A 133 10.52 -7.40 11.30
CA HIS A 133 9.42 -6.67 10.71
C HIS A 133 8.07 -7.33 11.07
N PRO A 134 7.04 -6.55 11.46
CA PRO A 134 5.73 -7.10 11.85
C PRO A 134 5.03 -7.97 10.80
N LEU A 135 5.43 -7.86 9.52
CA LEU A 135 4.94 -8.76 8.46
C LEU A 135 5.21 -10.24 8.78
N PHE A 136 6.25 -10.53 9.56
CA PHE A 136 6.69 -11.90 9.84
C PHE A 136 6.37 -12.36 11.26
N ASP A 137 5.55 -11.61 12.01
CA ASP A 137 5.09 -12.02 13.33
C ASP A 137 4.31 -13.34 13.23
N GLY A 138 4.83 -14.41 13.85
CA GLY A 138 4.20 -15.73 13.80
C GLY A 138 4.29 -16.44 12.45
N VAL A 139 5.12 -15.96 11.51
CA VAL A 139 5.42 -16.61 10.23
C VAL A 139 6.73 -17.39 10.41
N SER A 140 6.65 -18.72 10.34
CA SER A 140 7.78 -19.62 10.55
C SER A 140 8.27 -20.18 9.22
N GLY A 141 9.17 -19.46 8.56
CA GLY A 141 9.92 -20.01 7.42
C GLY A 141 9.49 -19.46 6.07
N VAL A 142 9.41 -20.37 5.09
CA VAL A 142 9.30 -20.07 3.67
C VAL A 142 7.85 -20.22 3.22
N VAL A 143 7.42 -19.45 2.22
CA VAL A 143 6.10 -19.66 1.59
C VAL A 143 6.01 -21.08 1.03
N ASP A 144 4.98 -21.81 1.43
CA ASP A 144 4.68 -23.15 0.92
C ASP A 144 3.83 -23.06 -0.35
N TYR A 145 4.10 -23.91 -1.34
CA TYR A 145 3.38 -23.92 -2.62
C TYR A 145 2.73 -25.28 -2.87
N ASP A 146 1.51 -25.30 -3.40
CA ASP A 146 0.79 -26.51 -3.80
C ASP A 146 0.32 -26.50 -5.26
N ARG A 147 0.61 -25.41 -5.98
CA ARG A 147 0.30 -25.21 -7.39
C ARG A 147 1.48 -24.62 -8.15
N ASP A 148 1.35 -24.65 -9.47
CA ASP A 148 2.35 -24.11 -10.39
C ASP A 148 1.62 -23.52 -11.62
N ALA A 149 1.63 -22.20 -11.72
CA ALA A 149 1.05 -21.45 -12.84
C ALA A 149 1.89 -21.50 -14.14
N GLY A 150 3.14 -21.99 -14.09
CA GLY A 150 4.09 -21.98 -15.21
C GLY A 150 4.77 -20.63 -15.46
N ASP A 151 4.19 -19.54 -14.98
CA ASP A 151 4.86 -18.28 -14.68
C ASP A 151 4.49 -17.90 -13.24
N ASN A 152 5.44 -17.99 -12.33
CA ASN A 152 5.19 -17.98 -10.89
C ASN A 152 5.65 -16.68 -10.23
N GLY A 153 6.05 -15.70 -11.04
CA GLY A 153 6.38 -14.35 -10.63
C GLY A 153 7.81 -13.93 -10.95
N ASP A 154 8.23 -12.89 -10.25
CA ASP A 154 9.34 -12.03 -10.62
C ASP A 154 10.23 -11.70 -9.43
N ARG A 155 11.53 -11.65 -9.69
CA ARG A 155 12.51 -11.10 -8.76
C ARG A 155 12.57 -9.59 -8.90
N PHE A 156 12.59 -8.89 -7.78
CA PHE A 156 12.67 -7.43 -7.76
C PHE A 156 14.04 -6.90 -7.34
N ALA A 157 14.36 -5.73 -7.89
CA ALA A 157 15.20 -4.74 -7.26
C ALA A 157 14.34 -3.58 -6.78
N THR A 158 14.64 -3.06 -5.58
CA THR A 158 13.96 -1.90 -5.00
C THR A 158 14.41 -0.60 -5.65
N ILE A 159 13.48 0.32 -5.91
CA ILE A 159 13.76 1.67 -6.39
C ILE A 159 13.13 2.71 -5.45
N ASN A 160 13.41 4.00 -5.66
CA ASN A 160 12.78 5.13 -4.93
C ASN A 160 12.79 5.05 -3.39
N GLY A 161 13.73 4.31 -2.80
CA GLY A 161 13.83 4.14 -1.34
C GLY A 161 12.92 3.06 -0.76
N ALA A 162 12.32 2.20 -1.60
CA ALA A 162 11.62 1.01 -1.14
C ALA A 162 12.53 0.05 -0.35
N THR A 163 11.93 -0.78 0.49
CA THR A 163 12.62 -1.71 1.37
C THR A 163 12.27 -3.15 1.01
N ALA A 164 13.28 -3.98 0.71
CA ALA A 164 13.09 -5.42 0.53
C ALA A 164 13.01 -6.10 1.90
N LEU A 165 11.90 -6.78 2.18
CA LEU A 165 11.64 -7.44 3.46
C LEU A 165 11.92 -8.94 3.42
N ALA A 166 11.76 -9.54 2.24
CA ALA A 166 12.05 -10.94 1.96
C ALA A 166 12.52 -11.11 0.51
N GLY A 167 13.14 -12.24 0.20
CA GLY A 167 13.58 -12.54 -1.16
C GLY A 167 13.77 -14.02 -1.47
N PHE A 168 14.19 -14.31 -2.68
CA PHE A 168 14.31 -15.67 -3.22
C PHE A 168 15.66 -16.34 -2.91
N THR A 169 16.45 -15.74 -2.01
CA THR A 169 17.73 -16.26 -1.54
C THR A 169 17.77 -16.21 -0.01
N PRO A 170 18.55 -17.08 0.67
CA PRO A 170 18.58 -17.12 2.14
C PRO A 170 19.08 -15.83 2.82
N GLY A 171 19.75 -14.93 2.09
CA GLY A 171 20.25 -13.66 2.61
C GLY A 171 19.93 -12.50 1.66
N ALA A 172 19.91 -11.28 2.20
CA ALA A 172 19.53 -10.09 1.46
C ALA A 172 20.39 -9.85 0.20
N GLU A 173 19.73 -9.76 -0.95
CA GLU A 173 20.34 -9.50 -2.24
C GLU A 173 19.52 -8.46 -3.03
N SER A 174 20.20 -7.45 -3.58
CA SER A 174 19.56 -6.28 -4.19
C SER A 174 18.66 -6.56 -5.41
N SER A 175 18.75 -7.75 -5.99
CA SER A 175 18.06 -8.15 -7.22
C SER A 175 17.36 -9.50 -7.08
N SER A 176 17.01 -9.87 -5.85
CA SER A 176 16.28 -11.10 -5.55
C SER A 176 15.17 -10.88 -4.54
N ALA A 177 14.68 -9.65 -4.39
CA ALA A 177 13.57 -9.37 -3.48
C ALA A 177 12.29 -10.03 -3.98
N ALA A 178 11.50 -10.54 -3.03
CA ALA A 178 10.24 -11.25 -3.24
C ALA A 178 9.08 -10.53 -2.57
N ILE A 179 9.34 -9.83 -1.46
CA ILE A 179 8.37 -8.97 -0.79
C ILE A 179 9.04 -7.61 -0.59
N VAL A 180 8.47 -6.57 -1.22
CA VAL A 180 8.99 -5.21 -1.16
C VAL A 180 7.93 -4.28 -0.58
N LEU A 181 8.35 -3.48 0.39
CA LEU A 181 7.59 -2.38 0.97
C LEU A 181 7.97 -1.07 0.27
N GLY A 182 7.07 -0.56 -0.57
CA GLY A 182 7.25 0.64 -1.39
C GLY A 182 6.46 1.85 -0.90
N ASN A 183 6.58 2.96 -1.62
CA ASN A 183 5.81 4.20 -1.46
C ASN A 183 5.83 4.75 -0.02
N GLY A 184 7.00 4.74 0.62
CA GLY A 184 7.15 5.16 2.02
C GLY A 184 6.37 4.29 3.01
N GLY A 185 6.08 3.03 2.64
CA GLY A 185 5.38 2.09 3.49
C GLY A 185 3.89 1.91 3.20
N ARG A 186 3.39 2.39 2.06
CA ARG A 186 1.98 2.32 1.67
C ARG A 186 1.66 1.12 0.77
N THR A 187 2.66 0.55 0.10
CA THR A 187 2.45 -0.52 -0.86
C THR A 187 3.30 -1.74 -0.58
N ILE A 188 2.75 -2.92 -0.82
CA ILE A 188 3.49 -4.18 -0.76
C ILE A 188 3.41 -4.85 -2.14
N ALA A 189 4.57 -5.14 -2.73
CA ALA A 189 4.68 -5.95 -3.94
C ALA A 189 5.18 -7.35 -3.59
N ASN A 190 4.37 -8.35 -3.96
CA ASN A 190 4.73 -9.76 -3.93
C ASN A 190 5.20 -10.21 -5.31
N GLY A 191 6.44 -10.70 -5.37
CA GLY A 191 7.06 -11.29 -6.56
C GLY A 191 6.71 -12.77 -6.73
N TRP A 192 5.78 -13.27 -5.93
CA TRP A 192 5.25 -14.62 -5.95
C TRP A 192 3.72 -14.54 -6.01
N LEU A 193 3.06 -15.59 -6.46
CA LEU A 193 1.61 -15.60 -6.63
C LEU A 193 0.88 -16.14 -5.41
N PHE A 194 -0.12 -15.40 -4.93
CA PHE A 194 -1.09 -15.91 -3.95
C PHE A 194 -1.81 -17.15 -4.45
N TRP A 195 -1.93 -17.30 -5.78
CA TRP A 195 -2.55 -18.46 -6.38
C TRP A 195 -1.74 -19.74 -6.24
N ASP A 196 -0.41 -19.64 -6.30
CA ASP A 196 0.49 -20.80 -6.19
C ASP A 196 0.63 -21.32 -4.76
N ALA A 197 0.39 -20.44 -3.79
CA ALA A 197 0.64 -20.70 -2.38
C ALA A 197 -0.41 -21.62 -1.76
N ALA A 198 0.08 -22.58 -0.99
CA ALA A 198 -0.76 -23.52 -0.26
C ALA A 198 -1.57 -22.80 0.84
N LEU A 199 -2.77 -23.31 1.15
CA LEU A 199 -3.61 -22.80 2.25
C LEU A 199 -3.13 -23.30 3.61
N THR A 200 -1.91 -22.95 4.00
CA THR A 200 -1.33 -23.26 5.30
C THR A 200 -1.49 -22.09 6.27
N ALA A 201 -1.45 -22.37 7.58
CA ALA A 201 -1.48 -21.32 8.60
C ALA A 201 -0.32 -20.31 8.43
N ASN A 202 0.85 -20.78 7.97
CA ASN A 202 2.00 -19.92 7.71
C ASN A 202 1.72 -18.89 6.61
N ASN A 203 1.20 -19.33 5.46
CA ASN A 203 0.88 -18.44 4.34
C ASN A 203 -0.30 -17.51 4.66
N ILE A 204 -1.32 -18.02 5.36
CA ILE A 204 -2.45 -17.21 5.83
C ILE A 204 -1.97 -16.11 6.77
N ASN A 205 -1.09 -16.44 7.73
CA ASN A 205 -0.51 -15.45 8.65
C ASN A 205 0.30 -14.39 7.89
N LEU A 206 1.11 -14.78 6.91
CA LEU A 206 1.90 -13.83 6.12
C LEU A 206 0.98 -12.80 5.42
N VAL A 207 -0.01 -13.28 4.66
CA VAL A 207 -0.94 -12.37 3.94
C VAL A 207 -1.80 -11.55 4.91
N ALA A 208 -2.21 -12.14 6.05
CA ALA A 208 -2.94 -11.40 7.08
C ALA A 208 -2.07 -10.29 7.70
N ASN A 209 -0.79 -10.56 7.94
CA ASN A 209 0.13 -9.56 8.48
C ASN A 209 0.41 -8.44 7.48
N GLU A 210 0.45 -8.72 6.17
CA GLU A 210 0.54 -7.68 5.12
C GLU A 210 -0.65 -6.72 5.18
N VAL A 211 -1.87 -7.27 5.26
CA VAL A 211 -3.12 -6.49 5.38
C VAL A 211 -3.15 -5.69 6.69
N ASP A 212 -2.88 -6.34 7.82
CA ASP A 212 -2.90 -5.70 9.15
C ASP A 212 -1.86 -4.59 9.26
N PHE A 213 -0.66 -4.84 8.72
CA PHE A 213 0.43 -3.87 8.72
C PHE A 213 0.06 -2.60 7.96
N LEU A 214 -0.51 -2.71 6.76
CA LEU A 214 -0.90 -1.51 6.01
C LEU A 214 -2.05 -0.76 6.72
N LEU A 215 -3.08 -1.47 7.17
CA LEU A 215 -4.28 -0.86 7.76
C LEU A 215 -4.06 -0.25 9.15
N ARG A 216 -3.17 -0.82 9.97
CA ARG A 216 -2.98 -0.40 11.37
C ARG A 216 -1.78 0.49 11.62
N ARG A 217 -1.02 0.83 10.57
CA ARG A 217 0.08 1.77 10.72
C ARG A 217 -0.45 3.16 11.04
N PRO A 218 0.23 3.92 11.93
CA PRO A 218 0.01 5.34 12.02
C PRO A 218 0.29 5.93 10.62
N ALA A 219 -0.69 6.59 10.03
CA ALA A 219 -0.50 7.28 8.77
C ALA A 219 0.70 8.23 8.93
N THR A 220 1.82 7.93 8.26
CA THR A 220 2.89 8.90 8.14
C THR A 220 2.29 10.06 7.35
N PRO A 221 2.25 11.29 7.90
CA PRO A 221 1.70 12.43 7.19
C PRO A 221 2.35 12.49 5.81
N VAL A 222 1.56 12.38 4.74
CA VAL A 222 2.04 12.63 3.39
C VAL A 222 2.60 14.05 3.43
N PRO A 223 3.91 14.28 3.14
CA PRO A 223 4.42 15.63 3.01
C PRO A 223 3.58 16.26 1.91
N GLU A 224 2.73 17.24 2.26
CA GLU A 224 1.89 17.87 1.26
C GLU A 224 2.79 18.32 0.11
N PRO A 225 2.44 17.98 -1.16
CA PRO A 225 3.26 18.27 -2.31
C PRO A 225 3.55 19.75 -2.22
N SER A 226 4.82 20.07 -1.95
CA SER A 226 5.25 21.35 -1.40
C SER A 226 4.39 22.45 -2.01
N GLY A 227 3.41 22.91 -1.23
CA GLY A 227 2.61 24.08 -1.54
C GLY A 227 3.58 25.23 -1.46
N ILE A 228 4.44 25.35 -2.48
CA ILE A 228 5.38 26.42 -2.67
C ILE A 228 4.51 27.67 -2.74
N ALA A 229 4.38 28.31 -1.59
CA ALA A 229 4.40 29.74 -1.43
C ALA A 229 3.58 30.55 -2.46
N LEU A 230 2.36 30.12 -2.82
CA LEU A 230 1.43 30.97 -3.58
C LEU A 230 0.69 31.97 -2.67
N LEU A 231 1.35 32.44 -1.61
CA LEU A 231 0.86 33.51 -0.72
C LEU A 231 1.91 34.63 -0.51
N GLY A 232 3.01 34.62 -1.28
CA GLY A 232 4.17 35.50 -1.04
C GLY A 232 4.39 36.69 -1.98
N PHE A 233 3.58 36.92 -3.02
CA PHE A 233 3.85 38.00 -3.99
C PHE A 233 2.69 38.96 -4.29
N GLY A 234 1.65 38.97 -3.45
CA GLY A 234 0.44 39.73 -3.70
C GLY A 234 0.26 41.02 -2.89
N LEU A 235 1.30 41.79 -2.50
CA LEU A 235 1.07 43.05 -1.74
C LEU A 235 2.23 44.08 -1.80
N ALA A 236 2.79 44.33 -2.99
CA ALA A 236 3.67 45.49 -3.20
C ALA A 236 3.39 46.14 -4.56
N GLY A 237 2.36 47.00 -4.63
CA GLY A 237 2.07 47.68 -5.89
C GLY A 237 0.86 48.62 -5.95
N ILE A 238 0.36 49.17 -4.84
CA ILE A 238 -0.60 50.29 -4.88
C ILE A 238 -0.06 51.39 -3.98
N GLY A 239 0.73 52.30 -4.54
CA GLY A 239 1.33 53.36 -3.74
C GLY A 239 2.17 54.37 -4.51
N ALA A 240 1.72 54.88 -5.66
CA ALA A 240 2.34 56.06 -6.27
C ALA A 240 1.37 56.86 -7.16
N THR A 241 0.26 57.35 -6.60
CA THR A 241 -0.47 58.50 -7.16
C THR A 241 -0.35 59.68 -6.19
N ARG A 242 0.69 60.51 -6.37
CA ARG A 242 0.72 61.85 -5.75
C ARG A 242 1.37 62.90 -6.65
N LYS A 243 0.56 63.34 -7.62
CA LYS A 243 0.20 64.75 -7.89
C LYS A 243 1.20 65.82 -7.39
N LEU A 244 1.87 66.52 -8.31
CA LEU A 244 2.20 67.93 -8.11
C LEU A 244 2.01 68.72 -9.42
N ARG A 245 1.06 69.64 -9.34
CA ARG A 245 0.65 70.65 -10.34
C ARG A 245 0.98 72.00 -9.72
N LYS A 246 1.73 72.86 -10.42
CA LYS A 246 1.94 74.32 -10.24
C LYS A 246 3.08 74.70 -11.21
N ARG A 247 3.06 75.76 -12.00
CA ARG A 247 2.14 76.88 -12.25
C ARG A 247 2.44 77.35 -13.68
#